data_AF-A0A2S8PG16-F1
#
_entry.id   AF-A0A2S8PG16-F1
#
_cell.length_a   1.000
_cell.length_b   1.000
_cell.length_c   1.000
_cell.angle_alpha   90.00
_cell.angle_beta   90.00
_cell.angle_gamma   90.00
#
_symmetry.space_group_name_H-M   'P 1'
#
loop_
_entity.id
_entity.type
_entity.pdbx_description
1 polymer ?
#
loop_
_entity_poly.entity_id
_entity_poly.type
_entity_poly.pdbx_seq_one_letter_code
_entity_poly.pdbx_strand_id
1 'polypeptide(L)'
;MHMKSLLHFTENHRYCVFRDFGLSSLDNRMLSSVYQPMVGAFAISLYHLLFQHIPAEKLGYSRVEQQRRIFLSLGLEPSEKGRKYLIEQASRLEAVGLLQSCRIYVPEQEDYMYEYELQAPL
;
A
#
# COMPACT_ATOMS: atom_id res chain seq x y z
N MET A 1 -9.39 -1.41 -9.99
CA MET A 1 -8.95 -2.35 -11.06
C MET A 1 -7.94 -3.30 -10.43
N HIS A 2 -8.24 -4.60 -10.35
CA HIS A 2 -7.39 -5.58 -9.65
C HIS A 2 -6.01 -5.74 -10.33
N MET A 3 -4.91 -5.74 -9.56
CA MET A 3 -3.53 -5.98 -10.05
C MET A 3 -3.35 -7.41 -10.58
N LYS A 4 -3.88 -7.69 -11.78
CA LYS A 4 -3.94 -9.04 -12.39
C LYS A 4 -2.72 -9.46 -13.21
N SER A 5 -1.69 -8.61 -13.39
CA SER A 5 -0.52 -8.97 -14.20
C SER A 5 0.80 -8.70 -13.50
N LEU A 6 1.51 -9.78 -13.15
CA LEU A 6 2.88 -9.80 -12.62
C LEU A 6 3.92 -9.17 -13.58
N LEU A 7 3.60 -9.01 -14.87
CA LEU A 7 4.52 -8.49 -15.88
C LEU A 7 4.71 -6.97 -15.81
N HIS A 8 3.93 -6.26 -14.98
CA HIS A 8 3.91 -4.80 -14.95
C HIS A 8 4.09 -4.18 -13.56
N PHE A 9 4.30 -4.98 -12.52
CA PHE A 9 4.64 -4.47 -11.20
C PHE A 9 6.12 -4.75 -10.94
N THR A 10 6.91 -3.69 -10.78
CA THR A 10 8.34 -3.77 -10.45
C THR A 10 8.70 -2.71 -9.43
N GLU A 11 9.82 -2.92 -8.74
CA GLU A 11 10.42 -1.99 -7.80
C GLU A 11 10.77 -0.61 -8.42
N ASN A 12 10.87 -0.53 -9.76
CA ASN A 12 11.23 0.68 -10.47
C ASN A 12 10.01 1.57 -10.78
N HIS A 13 8.79 1.03 -10.69
CA HIS A 13 7.59 1.83 -10.91
C HIS A 13 7.42 2.88 -9.82
N ARG A 14 6.81 3.99 -10.18
CA ARG A 14 6.47 5.06 -9.24
C ARG A 14 5.17 4.73 -8.52
N TYR A 15 5.01 5.27 -7.32
CA TYR A 15 3.77 5.22 -6.59
C TYR A 15 3.51 6.47 -5.76
N CYS A 16 2.25 6.67 -5.39
CA CYS A 16 1.83 7.58 -4.33
C CYS A 16 0.81 6.88 -3.42
N VAL A 17 0.63 7.44 -2.22
CA VAL A 17 -0.38 7.03 -1.26
C VAL A 17 -1.41 8.15 -1.13
N PHE A 18 -2.68 7.79 -0.99
CA PHE A 18 -3.74 8.71 -0.63
C PHE A 18 -4.39 8.27 0.68
N ARG A 19 -4.68 9.24 1.57
CA ARG A 19 -5.62 9.06 2.69
C ARG A 19 -6.29 10.39 3.05
N ASP A 20 -7.55 10.35 3.44
CA ASP A 20 -8.33 11.50 3.91
C ASP A 20 -8.74 11.38 5.38
N PHE A 21 -8.17 10.41 6.11
CA PHE A 21 -8.44 10.14 7.52
C PHE A 21 -7.15 10.05 8.35
N GLY A 22 -7.30 10.16 9.67
CA GLY A 22 -6.26 9.84 10.67
C GLY A 22 -6.61 8.57 11.45
N LEU A 23 -5.63 7.97 12.12
CA LEU A 23 -5.85 6.80 12.99
C LEU A 23 -5.89 7.21 14.45
N SER A 24 -7.01 6.93 15.11
CA SER A 24 -7.18 7.04 16.56
C SER A 24 -6.63 5.81 17.29
N SER A 25 -6.62 5.86 18.62
CA SER A 25 -6.26 4.68 19.44
C SER A 25 -7.25 3.52 19.28
N LEU A 26 -8.52 3.80 18.98
CA LEU A 26 -9.52 2.76 18.69
C LEU A 26 -9.21 2.07 17.37
N ASP A 27 -8.86 2.82 16.34
CA ASP A 27 -8.52 2.29 15.02
C ASP A 27 -7.29 1.37 15.09
N ASN A 28 -6.26 1.78 15.85
CA ASN A 28 -5.10 0.94 16.11
C ASN A 28 -5.45 -0.37 16.84
N ARG A 29 -6.45 -0.33 17.72
CA ARG A 29 -6.96 -1.54 18.38
C ARG A 29 -7.74 -2.42 17.40
N MET A 30 -8.55 -1.84 16.52
CA MET A 30 -9.25 -2.57 15.46
C MET A 30 -8.25 -3.27 14.52
N LEU A 31 -7.23 -2.54 14.07
CA LEU A 31 -6.18 -3.09 13.21
C LEU A 31 -5.48 -4.30 13.84
N SER A 32 -5.12 -4.22 15.13
CA SER A 32 -4.42 -5.30 15.83
C SER A 32 -5.32 -6.45 16.29
N SER A 33 -6.56 -6.18 16.69
CA SER A 33 -7.44 -7.16 17.33
C SER A 33 -8.41 -7.84 16.36
N VAL A 34 -8.75 -7.18 15.26
CA VAL A 34 -9.75 -7.67 14.28
C VAL A 34 -9.10 -7.95 12.94
N TYR A 35 -8.43 -6.96 12.35
CA TYR A 35 -7.88 -7.10 11.00
C TYR A 35 -6.62 -7.96 10.94
N GLN A 36 -5.69 -7.81 11.89
CA GLN A 36 -4.45 -8.58 11.91
C GLN A 36 -4.68 -10.11 11.93
N PRO A 37 -5.63 -10.66 12.72
CA PRO A 37 -6.00 -12.07 12.60
C PRO A 37 -6.51 -12.49 11.21
N MET A 38 -7.17 -11.59 10.47
CA MET A 38 -7.75 -11.89 9.16
C MET A 38 -6.73 -11.86 8.02
N VAL A 39 -5.84 -10.85 8.01
CA VAL A 39 -4.90 -10.64 6.89
C VAL A 39 -3.45 -11.00 7.20
N GLY A 40 -3.12 -11.14 8.49
CA GLY A 40 -1.78 -11.37 9.00
C GLY A 40 -1.03 -10.09 9.34
N ALA A 41 -0.01 -10.23 10.20
CA ALA A 41 0.78 -9.10 10.70
C ALA A 41 1.50 -8.32 9.60
N PHE A 42 2.00 -9.01 8.56
CA PHE A 42 2.74 -8.34 7.50
C PHE A 42 1.87 -7.38 6.68
N ALA A 43 0.65 -7.78 6.33
CA ALA A 43 -0.31 -6.91 5.65
C ALA A 43 -0.62 -5.67 6.50
N ILE A 44 -0.79 -5.82 7.81
CA ILE A 44 -0.99 -4.68 8.72
C ILE A 44 0.26 -3.78 8.81
N SER A 45 1.47 -4.35 8.79
CA SER A 45 2.71 -3.56 8.69
C SER A 45 2.80 -2.77 7.38
N LEU A 46 2.37 -3.33 6.25
CA LEU A 46 2.26 -2.61 4.98
C LEU A 46 1.27 -1.45 5.10
N TYR A 47 0.09 -1.67 5.69
CA TYR A 47 -0.90 -0.61 5.92
C TYR A 47 -0.31 0.54 6.76
N HIS A 48 0.33 0.24 7.88
CA HIS A 48 0.96 1.27 8.72
C HIS A 48 2.09 2.00 8.01
N LEU A 49 2.91 1.29 7.24
CA LEU A 49 3.95 1.90 6.44
C LEU A 49 3.35 2.91 5.46
N LEU A 50 2.35 2.51 4.67
CA LEU A 50 1.68 3.40 3.71
C LEU A 50 1.05 4.60 4.44
N PHE A 51 0.38 4.39 5.58
CA PHE A 51 -0.24 5.46 6.36
C PHE A 51 0.78 6.54 6.78
N GLN A 52 1.99 6.12 7.15
CA GLN A 52 3.09 7.00 7.57
C GLN A 52 3.76 7.77 6.42
N HIS A 53 3.43 7.48 5.15
CA HIS A 53 3.94 8.27 4.01
C HIS A 53 3.37 9.69 3.99
N ILE A 54 2.28 9.92 4.72
CA ILE A 54 1.67 11.23 4.90
C ILE A 54 1.81 11.61 6.38
N PRO A 55 2.41 12.76 6.72
CA PRO A 55 2.53 13.22 8.10
C PRO A 55 1.19 13.27 8.83
N ALA A 56 1.18 13.09 10.15
CA ALA A 56 -0.04 13.02 10.95
C ALA A 56 -0.90 14.29 10.84
N GLU A 57 -0.26 15.44 10.61
CA GLU A 57 -0.89 16.75 10.49
C GLU A 57 -1.43 17.05 9.08
N LYS A 58 -1.33 16.08 8.15
CA LYS A 58 -1.72 16.22 6.74
C LYS A 58 -2.62 15.09 6.28
N LEU A 59 -3.39 15.41 5.24
CA LEU A 59 -4.28 14.53 4.49
C LEU A 59 -4.05 14.74 2.99
N GLY A 60 -4.57 13.83 2.17
CA GLY A 60 -4.45 13.85 0.73
C GLY A 60 -3.35 12.93 0.23
N TYR A 61 -2.54 13.41 -0.70
CA TYR A 61 -1.51 12.63 -1.38
C TYR A 61 -0.14 12.71 -0.70
N SER A 62 0.57 11.58 -0.66
CA SER A 62 2.01 11.55 -0.41
C SER A 62 2.78 12.15 -1.59
N ARG A 63 4.09 12.36 -1.38
CA ARG A 63 4.99 12.56 -2.52
C ARG A 63 5.04 11.29 -3.37
N VAL A 64 5.35 11.45 -4.65
CA VAL A 64 5.61 10.34 -5.56
C VAL A 64 6.98 9.75 -5.23
N GLU A 65 7.04 8.43 -5.09
CA GLU A 65 8.24 7.68 -4.74
C GLU A 65 8.39 6.45 -5.63
N GLN A 66 9.54 5.77 -5.56
CA GLN A 66 9.73 4.48 -6.25
C GLN A 66 9.31 3.32 -5.36
N GLN A 67 8.62 2.33 -5.94
CA GLN A 67 8.15 1.12 -5.26
C GLN A 67 9.25 0.44 -4.43
N ARG A 68 10.51 0.48 -4.89
CA ARG A 68 11.70 0.01 -4.15
C ARG A 68 11.73 0.45 -2.69
N ARG A 69 11.23 1.65 -2.37
CA ARG A 69 11.17 2.13 -0.99
C ARG A 69 10.30 1.25 -0.10
N ILE A 70 9.14 0.79 -0.58
CA ILE A 70 8.27 -0.13 0.17
C ILE A 70 9.02 -1.46 0.45
N PHE A 71 9.70 -2.00 -0.56
CA PHE A 71 10.50 -3.22 -0.41
C PHE A 71 11.56 -3.06 0.69
N LEU A 72 12.37 -2.02 0.61
CA LEU A 72 13.43 -1.75 1.57
C LEU A 72 12.89 -1.49 2.99
N SER A 73 11.80 -0.74 3.12
CA SER A 73 11.17 -0.44 4.41
C SER A 73 10.57 -1.68 5.08
N LEU A 74 10.10 -2.66 4.32
CA LEU A 74 9.54 -3.91 4.84
C LEU A 74 10.56 -5.07 4.89
N GLY A 75 11.82 -4.81 4.56
CA GLY A 75 12.86 -5.84 4.52
C GLY A 75 12.64 -6.90 3.43
N LEU A 76 11.91 -6.56 2.37
CA LEU A 76 11.70 -7.43 1.21
C LEU A 76 12.80 -7.21 0.18
N GLU A 77 13.26 -8.31 -0.43
CA GLU A 77 14.11 -8.22 -1.60
C GLU A 77 13.29 -7.80 -2.83
N PRO A 78 13.81 -6.91 -3.70
CA PRO A 78 13.17 -6.54 -4.97
C PRO A 78 13.35 -7.65 -6.02
N SER A 79 12.95 -8.86 -5.67
CA SER A 79 12.99 -10.06 -6.51
C SER A 79 11.58 -10.45 -6.93
N GLU A 80 11.44 -11.39 -7.88
CA GLU A 80 10.12 -11.88 -8.29
C GLU A 80 9.31 -12.42 -7.09
N LYS A 81 9.98 -13.10 -6.14
CA LYS A 81 9.35 -13.60 -4.92
C LYS A 81 8.88 -12.46 -4.02
N GLY A 82 9.72 -11.44 -3.80
CA GLY A 82 9.34 -10.27 -3.00
C GLY A 82 8.20 -9.50 -3.64
N ARG A 83 8.20 -9.34 -4.97
CA ARG A 83 7.13 -8.68 -5.72
C ARG A 83 5.80 -9.44 -5.58
N LYS A 84 5.80 -10.76 -5.81
CA LYS A 84 4.62 -11.60 -5.61
C LYS A 84 4.08 -11.49 -4.19
N TYR A 85 4.98 -11.52 -3.20
CA TYR A 85 4.60 -11.39 -1.81
C TYR A 85 3.96 -10.03 -1.51
N LEU A 86 4.59 -8.92 -1.93
CA LEU A 86 4.03 -7.58 -1.70
C LEU A 86 2.64 -7.42 -2.36
N ILE A 87 2.47 -7.93 -3.59
CA ILE A 87 1.17 -7.95 -4.27
C ILE A 87 0.15 -8.73 -3.46
N GLU A 88 0.50 -9.91 -2.95
CA GLU A 88 -0.39 -10.73 -2.13
C GLU A 88 -0.82 -9.99 -0.85
N GLN A 89 0.11 -9.29 -0.18
CA GLN A 89 -0.19 -8.55 1.04
C GLN A 89 -1.09 -7.33 0.76
N ALA A 90 -0.87 -6.63 -0.35
CA ALA A 90 -1.79 -5.58 -0.81
C ALA A 90 -3.18 -6.16 -1.11
N SER A 91 -3.28 -7.26 -1.86
CA SER A 91 -4.55 -7.93 -2.16
C SER A 91 -5.31 -8.38 -0.91
N ARG A 92 -4.61 -8.81 0.16
CA ARG A 92 -5.25 -9.13 1.44
C ARG A 92 -5.85 -7.90 2.10
N LEU A 93 -5.17 -6.75 2.07
CA LEU A 93 -5.73 -5.48 2.56
C LEU A 93 -6.94 -5.04 1.73
N GLU A 94 -6.90 -5.20 0.40
CA GLU A 94 -8.05 -4.93 -0.46
C GLU A 94 -9.26 -5.80 -0.11
N ALA A 95 -9.03 -7.09 0.15
CA ALA A 95 -10.09 -8.04 0.46
C ALA A 95 -10.85 -7.70 1.76
N VAL A 96 -10.20 -7.02 2.72
CA VAL A 96 -10.83 -6.54 3.96
C VAL A 96 -11.19 -5.06 3.93
N GLY A 97 -11.05 -4.41 2.77
CA GLY A 97 -11.46 -3.01 2.57
C GLY A 97 -10.54 -1.97 3.22
N LEU A 98 -9.30 -2.31 3.56
CA LEU A 98 -8.33 -1.37 4.14
C LEU A 98 -7.48 -0.64 3.08
N LEU A 99 -7.46 -1.14 1.86
CA LEU A 99 -6.66 -0.60 0.76
C LEU A 99 -7.43 -0.72 -0.55
N GLN A 100 -7.21 0.24 -1.44
CA GLN A 100 -7.53 0.12 -2.85
C GLN A 100 -6.28 0.47 -3.66
N SER A 101 -5.88 -0.43 -4.57
CA SER A 101 -4.78 -0.17 -5.50
C SER A 101 -5.28 0.14 -6.90
N CYS A 102 -4.70 1.18 -7.49
CA CYS A 102 -4.99 1.63 -8.85
C CYS A 102 -3.69 1.78 -9.64
N ARG A 103 -3.73 1.47 -10.94
CA ARG A 103 -2.63 1.72 -11.87
C ARG A 103 -3.05 2.86 -12.79
N ILE A 104 -2.30 3.94 -12.75
CA ILE A 104 -2.53 5.18 -13.49
C ILE A 104 -1.53 5.24 -14.64
N TYR A 105 -2.00 5.41 -15.86
CA TYR A 105 -1.12 5.68 -17.00
C TYR A 105 -0.77 7.18 -16.99
N VAL A 106 0.51 7.51 -17.11
CA VAL A 106 1.03 8.88 -17.13
C VAL A 106 1.56 9.15 -18.53
N PRO A 107 0.76 9.76 -19.44
CA PRO A 107 1.13 9.94 -20.83
C PRO A 107 2.45 10.70 -21.03
N GLU A 108 2.72 11.69 -20.18
CA GLU A 108 3.91 12.53 -20.28
C GLU A 108 5.22 11.77 -20.06
N GLN A 109 5.15 10.60 -19.43
CA GLN A 109 6.31 9.75 -19.13
C GLN A 109 6.25 8.41 -19.87
N GLU A 110 5.19 8.19 -20.65
CA GLU A 110 4.87 6.91 -21.29
C GLU A 110 4.97 5.71 -20.32
N ASP A 111 4.67 5.94 -19.04
CA ASP A 111 4.89 5.00 -17.96
C ASP A 111 3.66 4.91 -17.04
N TYR A 112 3.67 3.92 -16.16
CA TYR A 112 2.60 3.69 -15.20
C TYR A 112 3.03 4.05 -13.78
N MET A 113 2.12 4.68 -13.06
CA MET A 113 2.23 4.96 -11.64
C MET A 113 1.18 4.15 -10.88
N TYR A 114 1.52 3.74 -9.66
CA TYR A 114 0.59 3.07 -8.75
C TYR A 114 0.06 4.05 -7.71
N GLU A 115 -1.22 3.97 -7.43
CA GLU A 115 -1.86 4.70 -6.34
C GLU A 115 -2.34 3.70 -5.30
N TYR A 116 -2.00 3.95 -4.05
CA TYR A 116 -2.47 3.20 -2.89
C TYR A 116 -3.39 4.10 -2.06
N GLU A 117 -4.68 3.90 -2.24
CA GLU A 117 -5.71 4.62 -1.50
C GLU A 117 -6.06 3.84 -0.22
N LEU A 118 -5.70 4.40 0.93
CA LEU A 118 -5.98 3.79 2.22
C LEU A 118 -7.43 4.07 2.63
N GLN A 119 -7.99 3.14 3.38
CA GLN A 119 -9.30 3.28 4.01
C GLN A 119 -9.15 3.12 5.52
N ALA A 120 -9.97 3.83 6.30
CA ALA A 120 -10.01 3.66 7.74
C ALA A 120 -10.57 2.28 8.11
N PRO A 121 -10.09 1.65 9.20
CA PRO A 121 -10.77 0.47 9.75
C PRO A 121 -12.20 0.84 10.17
N LEU A 122 -13.13 -0.11 10.00
CA LEU A 122 -14.54 0.02 10.38
C LEU A 122 -14.74 0.15 11.89
#